data_AF-A0A1R0W7R7-F1
#
_entry.id   AF-A0A1R0W7R7-F1
#
_cell.length_a   1.000
_cell.length_b   1.000
_cell.length_c   1.000
_cell.angle_alpha   90.00
_cell.angle_beta   90.00
_cell.angle_gamma   90.00
#
_symmetry.space_group_name_H-M   'P 1'
#
loop_
_entity.id
_entity.type
_entity.pdbx_description
1 polymer ?
#
loop_
_entity_poly.entity_id
_entity_poly.type
_entity_poly.pdbx_seq_one_letter_code
_entity_poly.pdbx_strand_id
1 'polypeptide(L)'
;MAHAHTVKRYTGIMDWLTTVDHKKIAILYLAAGGLFFGIGGIEAILIRLQLIIPYNGMMTTQTFNEMITMHGTTMIFLGVMPIIFALMNAVLPLQIGARDVAFPFLNSLGFWTFLFGGLLLNLSWLMGGAPDAGWTSYVPLSSTEYSSTHGVDFYTIGLQIAGLGTLIGGINFLATIITMRAPGMSFMRMPMFAWTTFITSAIILFAFPAITVGLVLLTFDRILGANFFDVAGGGNPVLWQHIFWIFGHPEVYILILPAFGIISEVIPTFSRKRLFGYSSMVFATILIAFLGFMVWAHHMFTTGMGTVANALFSISTMLIAVPTGIKIFNWLFTMWGGQIRFTSANLYAIGFVPTFVMGGVTGVMLASAPADFQFHDTYFVVAHFHYVIVGGLVLGLFSGLHYWWPKMFGRVLAEGLGKITFWIFIIGFHLTFFVQHFLGLMGMQRRVATYAPNQGFDMLNLISTVGALMMGVGVILFLVNIVKTSLKPADAGNDPWEDGRTLEWTIPSPPPEYNFKQTPLVRGIDAYWKEKMAGHSEMTPAEPVGPIHMPSATILPFLMSVGIFIAGLGLMFTNDDFGNAFMNFMFNNYIVVIIGLGITFGCMIVRSLYDDHGWHIEPEELEDKGAKA
;
A
#
# COMPACT_ATOMS: atom_id res chain seq x y z
N MET A 1 20.56 23.38 36.23
CA MET A 1 19.89 22.14 36.67
C MET A 1 18.74 21.91 35.71
N ALA A 2 18.93 21.05 34.70
CA ALA A 2 17.87 20.71 33.77
C ALA A 2 16.81 19.90 34.53
N HIS A 3 15.56 20.35 34.51
CA HIS A 3 14.46 19.54 34.97
C HIS A 3 14.42 18.28 34.10
N ALA A 4 14.85 17.15 34.66
CA ALA A 4 14.64 15.84 34.05
C ALA A 4 13.13 15.65 33.89
N HIS A 5 12.61 15.93 32.69
CA HIS A 5 11.22 15.64 32.36
C HIS A 5 11.05 14.12 32.49
N THR A 6 10.37 13.69 33.54
CA THR A 6 10.00 12.29 33.73
C THR A 6 9.11 11.86 32.57
N VAL A 7 9.67 11.07 31.66
CA VAL A 7 8.96 10.58 30.47
C VAL A 7 7.91 9.57 30.91
N LYS A 8 6.66 9.81 30.55
CA LYS A 8 5.57 8.88 30.81
C LYS A 8 5.69 7.69 29.86
N ARG A 9 6.31 6.61 30.34
CA ARG A 9 6.43 5.35 29.60
C ARG A 9 5.16 4.54 29.77
N TYR A 10 4.45 4.31 28.67
CA TYR A 10 3.30 3.42 28.63
C TYR A 10 3.77 1.98 28.40
N THR A 11 2.97 1.02 28.84
CA THR A 11 3.17 -0.42 28.60
C THR A 11 1.87 -1.05 28.10
N GLY A 12 1.96 -2.23 27.49
CA GLY A 12 0.79 -2.96 26.98
C GLY A 12 0.07 -2.19 25.88
N ILE A 13 -1.26 -2.19 25.91
CA ILE A 13 -2.10 -1.60 24.85
C ILE A 13 -1.88 -0.08 24.72
N MET A 14 -1.71 0.62 25.84
CA MET A 14 -1.55 2.08 25.82
C MET A 14 -0.28 2.53 25.10
N ASP A 15 0.79 1.72 25.14
CA ASP A 15 2.01 1.98 24.38
C ASP A 15 1.74 2.01 22.87
N TRP A 16 0.94 1.08 22.36
CA TRP A 16 0.56 1.02 20.95
C TRP A 16 -0.46 2.10 20.56
N LEU A 17 -1.45 2.38 21.41
CA LEU A 17 -2.46 3.41 21.13
C LEU A 17 -1.88 4.83 21.11
N THR A 18 -0.78 5.06 21.84
CA THR A 18 -0.18 6.40 21.98
C THR A 18 1.14 6.56 21.23
N THR A 19 1.59 5.52 20.52
CA THR A 19 2.92 5.54 19.89
C THR A 19 3.01 6.56 18.76
N VAL A 20 4.19 7.17 18.66
CA VAL A 20 4.62 8.03 17.56
C VAL A 20 5.87 7.48 16.87
N ASP A 21 6.44 6.37 17.39
CA ASP A 21 7.62 5.74 16.82
C ASP A 21 7.28 5.08 15.48
N HIS A 22 7.94 5.55 14.41
CA HIS A 22 7.76 5.01 13.06
C HIS A 22 7.88 3.47 12.99
N LYS A 23 8.69 2.84 13.84
CA LYS A 23 8.87 1.37 13.87
C LYS A 23 7.61 0.67 14.39
N LYS A 24 6.98 1.20 15.44
CA LYS A 24 5.71 0.65 15.96
C LYS A 24 4.56 0.94 15.02
N ILE A 25 4.51 2.16 14.45
CA ILE A 25 3.53 2.51 13.41
C ILE A 25 3.67 1.58 12.19
N ALA A 26 4.89 1.20 11.80
CA ALA A 26 5.10 0.20 10.74
C ALA A 26 4.46 -1.15 11.08
N ILE A 27 4.65 -1.64 12.30
CA ILE A 27 4.05 -2.92 12.75
C ILE A 27 2.52 -2.82 12.76
N LEU A 28 1.96 -1.68 13.19
CA LEU A 28 0.52 -1.44 13.16
C LEU A 28 -0.03 -1.47 11.72
N TYR A 29 0.62 -0.79 10.77
CA TYR A 29 0.28 -0.86 9.35
C TYR A 29 0.41 -2.28 8.79
N LEU A 30 1.46 -3.03 9.16
CA LEU A 30 1.67 -4.40 8.72
C LEU A 30 0.57 -5.33 9.24
N ALA A 31 0.18 -5.19 10.51
CA ALA A 31 -0.85 -6.00 11.13
C ALA A 31 -2.24 -5.71 10.53
N ALA A 32 -2.62 -4.44 10.44
CA ALA A 32 -3.90 -4.04 9.86
C ALA A 32 -3.97 -4.34 8.36
N GLY A 33 -2.93 -3.99 7.60
CA GLY A 33 -2.82 -4.32 6.18
C GLY A 33 -2.80 -5.81 5.91
N GLY A 34 -2.08 -6.58 6.72
CA GLY A 34 -2.06 -8.04 6.65
C GLY A 34 -3.42 -8.68 6.94
N LEU A 35 -4.19 -8.14 7.90
CA LEU A 35 -5.56 -8.56 8.18
C LEU A 35 -6.46 -8.34 6.95
N PHE A 36 -6.48 -7.11 6.41
CA PHE A 36 -7.29 -6.80 5.22
C PHE A 36 -6.82 -7.55 3.97
N PHE A 37 -5.52 -7.78 3.81
CA PHE A 37 -5.00 -8.64 2.73
C PHE A 37 -5.55 -10.07 2.86
N GLY A 38 -5.62 -10.60 4.09
CA GLY A 38 -6.27 -11.88 4.37
C GLY A 38 -7.76 -11.90 4.02
N ILE A 39 -8.50 -10.87 4.43
CA ILE A 39 -9.93 -10.69 4.10
C ILE A 39 -10.11 -10.64 2.57
N GLY A 40 -9.38 -9.77 1.87
CA GLY A 40 -9.42 -9.67 0.41
C GLY A 40 -9.06 -10.98 -0.30
N GLY A 41 -8.15 -11.77 0.28
CA GLY A 41 -7.78 -13.09 -0.22
C GLY A 41 -8.91 -14.12 -0.08
N ILE A 42 -9.65 -14.08 1.04
CA ILE A 42 -10.84 -14.89 1.25
C ILE A 42 -11.93 -14.49 0.24
N GLU A 43 -12.19 -13.19 0.07
CA GLU A 43 -13.13 -12.68 -0.93
C GLU A 43 -12.77 -13.19 -2.35
N ALA A 44 -11.48 -13.15 -2.72
CA ALA A 44 -11.00 -13.67 -4.00
C ALA A 44 -11.28 -15.17 -4.16
N ILE A 45 -11.00 -15.98 -3.14
CA ILE A 45 -11.25 -17.43 -3.16
C ILE A 45 -12.74 -17.70 -3.32
N LEU A 46 -13.60 -16.99 -2.60
CA LEU A 46 -15.06 -17.16 -2.69
C LEU A 46 -15.59 -16.80 -4.09
N ILE A 47 -15.09 -15.72 -4.70
CA ILE A 47 -15.38 -15.37 -6.10
C ILE A 47 -14.97 -16.51 -7.04
N ARG A 48 -13.78 -17.09 -6.86
CA ARG A 48 -13.27 -18.18 -7.70
C ARG A 48 -14.04 -19.49 -7.49
N LEU A 49 -14.48 -19.76 -6.27
CA LEU A 49 -15.33 -20.92 -5.97
C LEU A 49 -16.71 -20.77 -6.60
N GLN A 50 -17.31 -19.58 -6.59
CA GLN A 50 -18.53 -19.30 -7.35
C GLN A 50 -18.33 -19.58 -8.84
N LEU A 51 -17.18 -19.22 -9.41
CA LEU A 51 -16.89 -19.41 -10.84
C LEU A 51 -16.24 -20.76 -11.21
N ILE A 52 -16.23 -21.76 -10.33
CA ILE A 52 -15.53 -23.02 -10.60
C ILE A 52 -16.23 -23.90 -11.65
N ILE A 53 -17.57 -23.83 -11.72
CA ILE A 53 -18.41 -24.59 -12.65
C ILE A 53 -19.50 -23.68 -13.24
N PRO A 54 -20.04 -24.02 -14.44
CA PRO A 54 -21.18 -23.30 -15.01
C PRO A 54 -22.40 -23.34 -14.10
N TYR A 55 -23.18 -22.26 -14.08
CA TYR A 55 -24.42 -22.12 -13.31
C TYR A 55 -24.32 -22.49 -11.83
N ASN A 56 -23.16 -22.25 -11.22
CA ASN A 56 -22.99 -22.49 -9.79
C ASN A 56 -23.93 -21.58 -8.98
N GLY A 57 -24.56 -22.15 -7.96
CA GLY A 57 -25.52 -21.46 -7.11
C GLY A 57 -24.98 -21.10 -5.72
N MET A 58 -23.65 -21.07 -5.53
CA MET A 58 -23.04 -20.82 -4.21
C MET A 58 -23.36 -19.42 -3.67
N MET A 59 -23.45 -18.42 -4.56
CA MET A 59 -23.77 -17.03 -4.21
C MET A 59 -24.84 -16.46 -5.14
N THR A 60 -25.65 -15.53 -4.63
CA THR A 60 -26.54 -14.72 -5.47
C THR A 60 -25.73 -13.73 -6.31
N THR A 61 -26.30 -13.21 -7.40
CA THR A 61 -25.67 -12.16 -8.21
C THR A 61 -25.37 -10.90 -7.39
N GLN A 62 -26.25 -10.54 -6.46
CA GLN A 62 -26.03 -9.39 -5.58
C GLN A 62 -24.79 -9.60 -4.70
N THR A 63 -24.73 -10.72 -3.98
CA THR A 63 -23.58 -11.02 -3.11
C THR A 63 -22.28 -11.17 -3.91
N PHE A 64 -22.35 -11.66 -5.16
CA PHE A 64 -21.19 -11.70 -6.04
C PHE A 64 -20.69 -10.27 -6.38
N ASN A 65 -21.60 -9.34 -6.68
CA ASN A 65 -21.25 -7.95 -6.96
C ASN A 65 -20.67 -7.24 -5.73
N GLU A 66 -21.20 -7.51 -4.54
CA GLU A 66 -20.64 -7.06 -3.26
C GLU A 66 -19.21 -7.60 -3.07
N MET A 67 -19.02 -8.90 -3.28
CA MET A 67 -17.71 -9.55 -3.15
C MET A 67 -16.66 -9.00 -4.10
N ILE A 68 -16.96 -8.86 -5.40
CA ILE A 68 -15.98 -8.33 -6.37
C ILE A 68 -15.64 -6.86 -6.09
N THR A 69 -16.61 -6.10 -5.59
CA THR A 69 -16.42 -4.69 -5.23
C THR A 69 -15.53 -4.56 -4.00
N MET A 70 -15.84 -5.32 -2.96
CA MET A 70 -15.06 -5.36 -1.72
C MET A 70 -13.68 -5.96 -1.96
N HIS A 71 -13.53 -7.04 -2.73
CA HIS A 71 -12.23 -7.60 -3.07
C HIS A 71 -11.27 -6.57 -3.66
N GLY A 72 -11.71 -5.84 -4.70
CA GLY A 72 -10.89 -4.81 -5.31
C GLY A 72 -10.55 -3.67 -4.35
N THR A 73 -11.56 -3.21 -3.59
CA THR A 73 -11.42 -2.08 -2.65
C THR A 73 -10.52 -2.44 -1.47
N THR A 74 -10.79 -3.58 -0.82
CA THR A 74 -10.01 -4.13 0.28
C THR A 74 -8.58 -4.39 -0.14
N MET A 75 -8.33 -5.06 -1.27
CA MET A 75 -6.96 -5.38 -1.68
C MET A 75 -6.13 -4.13 -1.96
N ILE A 76 -6.66 -3.18 -2.75
CA ILE A 76 -5.92 -2.00 -3.19
C ILE A 76 -5.72 -1.02 -2.02
N PHE A 77 -6.81 -0.60 -1.39
CA PHE A 77 -6.76 0.50 -0.41
C PHE A 77 -6.44 0.04 1.01
N LEU A 78 -6.88 -1.16 1.40
CA LEU A 78 -6.77 -1.63 2.79
C LEU A 78 -5.71 -2.72 3.00
N GLY A 79 -5.35 -3.45 1.97
CA GLY A 79 -4.36 -4.53 2.02
C GLY A 79 -2.98 -4.06 1.62
N VAL A 80 -2.74 -3.93 0.31
CA VAL A 80 -1.40 -3.73 -0.24
C VAL A 80 -0.84 -2.34 0.06
N MET A 81 -1.66 -1.29 0.00
CA MET A 81 -1.22 0.08 0.27
C MET A 81 -0.72 0.25 1.72
N PRO A 82 -1.45 -0.19 2.77
CA PRO A 82 -0.95 -0.23 4.14
C PRO A 82 0.32 -1.05 4.34
N ILE A 83 0.49 -2.19 3.65
CA ILE A 83 1.73 -2.98 3.74
C ILE A 83 2.92 -2.21 3.12
N ILE A 84 2.71 -1.45 2.05
CA ILE A 84 3.71 -0.53 1.51
C ILE A 84 4.08 0.52 2.56
N PHE A 85 3.08 1.16 3.19
CA PHE A 85 3.30 2.12 4.27
C PHE A 85 4.02 1.53 5.47
N ALA A 86 3.79 0.24 5.77
CA ALA A 86 4.52 -0.48 6.79
C ALA A 86 6.03 -0.54 6.47
N LEU A 87 6.38 -0.95 5.24
CA LEU A 87 7.78 -1.04 4.81
C LEU A 87 8.43 0.34 4.72
N MET A 88 7.72 1.35 4.21
CA MET A 88 8.18 2.74 4.19
C MET A 88 8.47 3.24 5.60
N ASN A 89 7.56 3.04 6.56
CA ASN A 89 7.78 3.42 7.95
C ASN A 89 8.93 2.64 8.60
N ALA A 90 9.02 1.33 8.37
CA ALA A 90 10.02 0.49 9.01
C ALA A 90 11.44 0.82 8.55
N VAL A 91 11.63 1.14 7.26
CA VAL A 91 12.95 1.10 6.62
C VAL A 91 13.43 2.48 6.19
N LEU A 92 12.54 3.36 5.70
CA LEU A 92 12.98 4.61 5.10
C LEU A 92 13.80 5.49 6.06
N PRO A 93 13.33 5.79 7.31
CA PRO A 93 14.11 6.62 8.22
C PRO A 93 15.49 6.01 8.50
N LEU A 94 15.58 4.68 8.59
CA LEU A 94 16.83 3.96 8.81
C LEU A 94 17.77 4.11 7.62
N GLN A 95 17.26 3.97 6.39
CA GLN A 95 18.05 4.08 5.16
C GLN A 95 18.61 5.47 4.91
N ILE A 96 17.95 6.52 5.40
CA ILE A 96 18.43 7.90 5.29
C ILE A 96 19.22 8.37 6.52
N GLY A 97 19.38 7.52 7.55
CA GLY A 97 20.11 7.83 8.77
C GLY A 97 19.40 8.79 9.72
N ALA A 98 18.05 8.81 9.68
CA ALA A 98 17.20 9.62 10.54
C ALA A 98 16.77 8.88 11.81
N ARG A 99 16.48 9.62 12.88
CA ARG A 99 15.99 9.07 14.15
C ARG A 99 14.48 8.81 14.18
N ASP A 100 13.73 9.54 13.37
CA ASP A 100 12.29 9.36 13.16
C ASP A 100 11.87 10.03 11.82
N VAL A 101 10.58 10.04 11.52
CA VAL A 101 9.98 10.84 10.44
C VAL A 101 9.80 12.31 10.84
N ALA A 102 9.57 13.19 9.87
CA ALA A 102 9.45 14.64 10.06
C ALA A 102 8.31 15.04 10.99
N PHE A 103 7.18 14.33 10.90
CA PHE A 103 5.99 14.60 11.70
C PHE A 103 5.49 13.31 12.39
N PRO A 104 6.12 12.87 13.50
CA PRO A 104 5.76 11.62 14.19
C PRO A 104 4.29 11.55 14.62
N PHE A 105 3.72 12.67 15.07
CA PHE A 105 2.30 12.76 15.38
C PHE A 105 1.39 12.52 14.17
N LEU A 106 1.70 13.18 13.04
CA LEU A 106 0.91 13.05 11.82
C LEU A 106 1.05 11.64 11.25
N ASN A 107 2.20 10.99 11.46
CA ASN A 107 2.39 9.59 11.12
C ASN A 107 1.42 8.67 11.88
N SER A 108 1.29 8.87 13.19
CA SER A 108 0.33 8.15 14.02
C SER A 108 -1.11 8.44 13.60
N LEU A 109 -1.44 9.71 13.32
CA LEU A 109 -2.76 10.10 12.83
C LEU A 109 -3.09 9.42 11.51
N GLY A 110 -2.13 9.38 10.58
CA GLY A 110 -2.30 8.73 9.28
C GLY A 110 -2.63 7.24 9.39
N PHE A 111 -2.02 6.53 10.35
CA PHE A 111 -2.37 5.14 10.62
C PHE A 111 -3.80 5.01 11.16
N TRP A 112 -4.17 5.81 12.16
CA TRP A 112 -5.49 5.68 12.80
C TRP A 112 -6.62 6.06 11.85
N THR A 113 -6.49 7.11 11.04
CA THR A 113 -7.51 7.46 10.04
C THR A 113 -7.65 6.37 8.98
N PHE A 114 -6.54 5.77 8.54
CA PHE A 114 -6.57 4.58 7.68
C PHE A 114 -7.38 3.45 8.33
N LEU A 115 -7.04 3.05 9.56
CA LEU A 115 -7.68 1.93 10.22
C LEU A 115 -9.19 2.18 10.41
N PHE A 116 -9.57 3.35 10.93
CA PHE A 116 -10.98 3.67 11.16
C PHE A 116 -11.77 3.83 9.85
N GLY A 117 -11.16 4.35 8.78
CA GLY A 117 -11.79 4.36 7.45
C GLY A 117 -12.03 2.95 6.90
N GLY A 118 -11.05 2.06 7.06
CA GLY A 118 -11.18 0.65 6.66
C GLY A 118 -12.19 -0.14 7.50
N LEU A 119 -12.24 0.13 8.81
CA LEU A 119 -13.26 -0.43 9.70
C LEU A 119 -14.64 0.08 9.32
N LEU A 120 -14.79 1.38 9.06
CA LEU A 120 -16.07 1.95 8.61
C LEU A 120 -16.56 1.27 7.35
N LEU A 121 -15.69 1.15 6.34
CA LEU A 121 -16.01 0.43 5.10
C LEU A 121 -16.50 -1.00 5.38
N ASN A 122 -15.80 -1.76 6.24
CA ASN A 122 -16.16 -3.15 6.52
C ASN A 122 -17.37 -3.32 7.45
N LEU A 123 -17.85 -2.26 8.12
CA LEU A 123 -19.11 -2.32 8.84
C LEU A 123 -20.31 -2.49 7.89
N SER A 124 -20.16 -2.17 6.60
CA SER A 124 -21.21 -2.38 5.59
C SER A 124 -21.73 -3.82 5.55
N TRP A 125 -20.86 -4.82 5.79
CA TRP A 125 -21.21 -6.24 5.86
C TRP A 125 -22.25 -6.55 6.94
N LEU A 126 -22.26 -5.77 8.02
CA LEU A 126 -23.13 -5.96 9.18
C LEU A 126 -24.35 -5.04 9.16
N MET A 127 -24.33 -3.98 8.34
CA MET A 127 -25.31 -2.89 8.36
C MET A 127 -26.17 -2.81 7.09
N GLY A 128 -26.44 -3.95 6.45
CA GLY A 128 -27.49 -4.07 5.43
C GLY A 128 -27.04 -4.09 3.97
N GLY A 129 -25.75 -4.19 3.68
CA GLY A 129 -25.23 -4.47 2.33
C GLY A 129 -23.87 -3.81 2.07
N ALA A 130 -22.97 -4.53 1.40
CA ALA A 130 -21.67 -3.99 0.99
C ALA A 130 -21.82 -3.17 -0.31
N PRO A 131 -20.86 -2.31 -0.68
CA PRO A 131 -20.89 -1.66 -1.99
C PRO A 131 -20.87 -2.71 -3.11
N ASP A 132 -21.62 -2.48 -4.18
CA ASP A 132 -21.87 -3.44 -5.27
C ASP A 132 -21.61 -2.87 -6.69
N ALA A 133 -21.08 -1.65 -6.78
CA ALA A 133 -20.83 -0.95 -8.05
C ALA A 133 -19.40 -1.15 -8.63
N GLY A 134 -18.67 -2.15 -8.13
CA GLY A 134 -17.25 -2.38 -8.41
C GLY A 134 -16.34 -1.39 -7.67
N TRP A 135 -15.04 -1.72 -7.54
CA TRP A 135 -14.09 -0.85 -6.83
C TRP A 135 -13.90 0.55 -7.45
N THR A 136 -14.35 0.74 -8.70
CA THR A 136 -14.39 2.02 -9.42
C THR A 136 -15.67 2.83 -9.17
N SER A 137 -16.71 2.20 -8.58
CA SER A 137 -18.00 2.80 -8.22
C SER A 137 -18.55 3.76 -9.27
N TYR A 138 -18.61 3.31 -10.53
CA TYR A 138 -19.04 4.17 -11.63
C TYR A 138 -20.50 4.60 -11.49
N VAL A 139 -20.76 5.88 -11.68
CA VAL A 139 -22.09 6.42 -11.94
C VAL A 139 -22.54 6.07 -13.37
N PRO A 140 -23.84 5.81 -13.62
CA PRO A 140 -24.94 5.96 -12.68
C PRO A 140 -25.15 4.77 -11.73
N LEU A 141 -24.43 3.65 -11.89
CA LEU A 141 -24.65 2.42 -11.08
C LEU A 141 -24.46 2.65 -9.56
N SER A 142 -23.53 3.54 -9.19
CA SER A 142 -23.30 3.92 -7.79
C SER A 142 -24.24 5.02 -7.26
N SER A 143 -25.20 5.50 -8.06
CA SER A 143 -26.22 6.47 -7.59
C SER A 143 -27.31 5.78 -6.75
N THR A 144 -28.12 6.55 -6.05
CA THR A 144 -29.23 6.05 -5.24
C THR A 144 -30.36 5.42 -6.07
N GLU A 145 -30.44 5.71 -7.38
CA GLU A 145 -31.40 5.08 -8.30
C GLU A 145 -31.10 3.59 -8.51
N TYR A 146 -29.82 3.23 -8.62
CA TYR A 146 -29.38 1.86 -8.91
C TYR A 146 -28.79 1.13 -7.69
N SER A 147 -28.32 1.86 -6.69
CA SER A 147 -27.80 1.34 -5.42
C SER A 147 -28.40 2.13 -4.28
N SER A 148 -29.59 1.70 -3.84
CA SER A 148 -30.42 2.36 -2.83
C SER A 148 -30.01 2.06 -1.39
N THR A 149 -29.09 1.11 -1.18
CA THR A 149 -28.53 0.81 0.14
C THR A 149 -27.37 1.74 0.46
N HIS A 150 -26.93 1.74 1.72
CA HIS A 150 -25.75 2.50 2.16
C HIS A 150 -24.41 1.88 1.76
N GLY A 151 -24.37 0.77 1.01
CA GLY A 151 -23.12 0.11 0.64
C GLY A 151 -22.11 1.08 -0.01
N VAL A 152 -22.57 1.89 -0.98
CA VAL A 152 -21.74 2.91 -1.64
C VAL A 152 -21.42 4.09 -0.71
N ASP A 153 -22.26 4.39 0.28
CA ASP A 153 -21.97 5.43 1.28
C ASP A 153 -20.83 4.99 2.21
N PHE A 154 -20.79 3.71 2.60
CA PHE A 154 -19.65 3.11 3.30
C PHE A 154 -18.36 3.16 2.47
N TYR A 155 -18.46 2.88 1.16
CA TYR A 155 -17.34 3.05 0.23
C TYR A 155 -16.83 4.49 0.20
N THR A 156 -17.71 5.45 -0.02
CA THR A 156 -17.30 6.85 -0.19
C THR A 156 -16.73 7.45 1.08
N ILE A 157 -17.42 7.32 2.21
CA ILE A 157 -16.99 7.88 3.49
C ILE A 157 -15.79 7.10 4.06
N GLY A 158 -15.80 5.77 4.00
CA GLY A 158 -14.71 4.93 4.48
C GLY A 158 -13.39 5.23 3.76
N LEU A 159 -13.41 5.30 2.43
CA LEU A 159 -12.23 5.67 1.63
C LEU A 159 -11.85 7.13 1.80
N GLN A 160 -12.81 8.04 2.02
CA GLN A 160 -12.51 9.44 2.29
C GLN A 160 -11.69 9.60 3.57
N ILE A 161 -12.06 8.89 4.63
CA ILE A 161 -11.33 8.91 5.91
C ILE A 161 -9.97 8.21 5.76
N ALA A 162 -9.92 7.05 5.09
CA ALA A 162 -8.65 6.36 4.88
C ALA A 162 -7.67 7.16 4.01
N GLY A 163 -8.18 7.83 2.97
CA GLY A 163 -7.41 8.66 2.05
C GLY A 163 -6.76 9.88 2.71
N LEU A 164 -7.38 10.43 3.77
CA LEU A 164 -6.73 11.46 4.59
C LEU A 164 -5.42 10.95 5.19
N GLY A 165 -5.42 9.71 5.68
CA GLY A 165 -4.24 9.10 6.27
C GLY A 165 -3.12 8.89 5.25
N THR A 166 -3.46 8.41 4.06
CA THR A 166 -2.51 8.26 2.97
C THR A 166 -1.89 9.60 2.55
N LEU A 167 -2.70 10.64 2.39
CA LEU A 167 -2.21 11.98 2.00
C LEU A 167 -1.26 12.54 3.06
N ILE A 168 -1.62 12.43 4.35
CA ILE A 168 -0.77 12.82 5.47
C ILE A 168 0.57 12.05 5.44
N GLY A 169 0.51 10.73 5.24
CA GLY A 169 1.69 9.89 5.15
C GLY A 169 2.62 10.27 3.97
N GLY A 170 2.05 10.54 2.80
CA GLY A 170 2.81 11.02 1.63
C GLY A 170 3.53 12.34 1.90
N ILE A 171 2.84 13.32 2.48
CA ILE A 171 3.46 14.61 2.88
C ILE A 171 4.58 14.39 3.90
N ASN A 172 4.34 13.53 4.88
CA ASN A 172 5.29 13.26 5.96
C ASN A 172 6.59 12.64 5.42
N PHE A 173 6.51 11.61 4.58
CA PHE A 173 7.69 10.99 3.98
C PHE A 173 8.41 11.90 3.00
N LEU A 174 7.68 12.72 2.24
CA LEU A 174 8.26 13.73 1.37
C LEU A 174 9.12 14.73 2.18
N ALA A 175 8.56 15.27 3.26
CA ALA A 175 9.28 16.18 4.16
C ALA A 175 10.47 15.50 4.85
N THR A 176 10.29 14.27 5.32
CA THR A 176 11.34 13.45 5.96
C THR A 176 12.54 13.31 5.04
N ILE A 177 12.32 12.89 3.80
CA ILE A 177 13.41 12.67 2.84
C ILE A 177 14.09 13.99 2.50
N ILE A 178 13.36 15.09 2.33
CA ILE A 178 13.95 16.38 1.95
C ILE A 178 14.82 16.95 3.08
N THR A 179 14.38 16.81 4.33
CA THR A 179 14.93 17.60 5.45
C THR A 179 15.77 16.82 6.46
N MET A 180 15.62 15.49 6.55
CA MET A 180 16.20 14.70 7.65
C MET A 180 17.28 13.70 7.24
N ARG A 181 17.77 13.76 6.00
CA ARG A 181 18.87 12.88 5.55
C ARG A 181 20.14 13.13 6.36
N ALA A 182 20.86 12.06 6.64
CA ALA A 182 22.14 12.11 7.33
C ALA A 182 23.19 12.96 6.57
N PRO A 183 24.12 13.61 7.28
CA PRO A 183 25.14 14.45 6.67
C PRO A 183 25.92 13.74 5.56
N GLY A 184 26.11 14.42 4.43
CA GLY A 184 26.81 13.89 3.25
C GLY A 184 25.93 13.06 2.29
N MET A 185 24.69 12.74 2.65
CA MET A 185 23.73 12.07 1.75
C MET A 185 23.02 13.07 0.83
N SER A 186 23.63 13.38 -0.32
CA SER A 186 22.93 14.03 -1.42
C SER A 186 21.82 13.14 -2.00
N PHE A 187 20.85 13.71 -2.73
CA PHE A 187 19.80 12.93 -3.42
C PHE A 187 20.37 11.76 -4.25
N MET A 188 21.41 11.99 -5.06
CA MET A 188 22.06 10.94 -5.87
C MET A 188 22.96 9.96 -5.07
N ARG A 189 22.86 9.96 -3.74
CA ARG A 189 23.49 8.98 -2.84
C ARG A 189 22.45 8.19 -2.03
N MET A 190 21.15 8.49 -2.18
CA MET A 190 20.10 7.74 -1.48
C MET A 190 19.96 6.32 -2.07
N PRO A 191 19.65 5.31 -1.23
CA PRO A 191 19.23 3.99 -1.70
C PRO A 191 18.03 4.04 -2.66
N MET A 192 17.82 2.99 -3.44
CA MET A 192 16.73 2.98 -4.42
C MET A 192 15.36 2.85 -3.78
N PHE A 193 15.25 2.17 -2.64
CA PHE A 193 14.00 2.15 -1.88
C PHE A 193 13.65 3.55 -1.35
N ALA A 194 14.62 4.33 -0.88
CA ALA A 194 14.41 5.72 -0.50
C ALA A 194 13.98 6.61 -1.68
N TRP A 195 14.59 6.46 -2.87
CA TRP A 195 14.16 7.19 -4.08
C TRP A 195 12.75 6.85 -4.53
N THR A 196 12.41 5.56 -4.56
CA THR A 196 11.06 5.13 -4.96
C THR A 196 10.02 5.56 -3.94
N THR A 197 10.35 5.57 -2.65
CA THR A 197 9.51 6.15 -1.59
C THR A 197 9.32 7.66 -1.76
N PHE A 198 10.39 8.40 -2.12
CA PHE A 198 10.32 9.83 -2.40
C PHE A 198 9.35 10.13 -3.55
N ILE A 199 9.48 9.40 -4.65
CA ILE A 199 8.61 9.58 -5.81
C ILE A 199 7.17 9.15 -5.50
N THR A 200 6.99 8.02 -4.82
CA THR A 200 5.66 7.56 -4.37
C THR A 200 4.97 8.63 -3.52
N SER A 201 5.69 9.23 -2.57
CA SER A 201 5.20 10.30 -1.71
C SER A 201 4.80 11.55 -2.50
N ALA A 202 5.56 11.89 -3.54
CA ALA A 202 5.22 13.01 -4.43
C ALA A 202 3.96 12.72 -5.27
N ILE A 203 3.82 11.51 -5.81
CA ILE A 203 2.62 11.14 -6.57
C ILE A 203 1.40 11.14 -5.65
N ILE A 204 1.52 10.63 -4.41
CA ILE A 204 0.43 10.68 -3.41
C ILE A 204 -0.07 12.13 -3.23
N LEU A 205 0.85 13.07 -3.00
CA LEU A 205 0.53 14.48 -2.79
C LEU A 205 -0.30 15.07 -3.94
N PHE A 206 0.01 14.72 -5.19
CA PHE A 206 -0.65 15.29 -6.38
C PHE A 206 -1.88 14.49 -6.85
N ALA A 207 -1.94 13.18 -6.62
CA ALA A 207 -3.01 12.31 -7.11
C ALA A 207 -4.21 12.20 -6.15
N PHE A 208 -3.96 12.13 -4.84
CA PHE A 208 -5.02 11.93 -3.83
C PHE A 208 -6.07 13.05 -3.75
N PRO A 209 -5.75 14.32 -4.02
CA PRO A 209 -6.78 15.37 -4.07
C PRO A 209 -7.88 15.09 -5.09
N ALA A 210 -7.58 14.43 -6.22
CA ALA A 210 -8.59 14.12 -7.24
C ALA A 210 -9.65 13.14 -6.72
N ILE A 211 -9.24 12.02 -6.11
CA ILE A 211 -10.20 11.07 -5.54
C ILE A 211 -10.90 11.64 -4.30
N THR A 212 -10.21 12.45 -3.49
CA THR A 212 -10.83 13.15 -2.36
C THR A 212 -12.01 14.00 -2.83
N VAL A 213 -11.80 14.82 -3.87
CA VAL A 213 -12.89 15.61 -4.44
C VAL A 213 -13.95 14.69 -5.04
N GLY A 214 -13.57 13.67 -5.80
CA GLY A 214 -14.50 12.69 -6.37
C GLY A 214 -15.44 12.10 -5.31
N LEU A 215 -14.89 11.48 -4.27
CA LEU A 215 -15.66 10.88 -3.18
C LEU A 215 -16.59 11.89 -2.51
N VAL A 216 -16.14 13.14 -2.28
CA VAL A 216 -16.99 14.23 -1.77
C VAL A 216 -18.16 14.52 -2.72
N LEU A 217 -17.90 14.68 -4.02
CA LEU A 217 -18.96 14.94 -5.01
C LEU A 217 -19.98 13.80 -5.05
N LEU A 218 -19.54 12.54 -5.00
CA LEU A 218 -20.44 11.39 -5.00
C LEU A 218 -21.23 11.28 -3.68
N THR A 219 -20.60 11.59 -2.55
CA THR A 219 -21.28 11.69 -1.24
C THR A 219 -22.36 12.78 -1.30
N PHE A 220 -22.07 13.91 -1.93
CA PHE A 220 -23.01 15.02 -2.07
C PHE A 220 -24.20 14.65 -2.96
N ASP A 221 -23.97 13.99 -4.08
CA ASP A 221 -25.05 13.49 -4.95
C ASP A 221 -25.94 12.47 -4.22
N ARG A 222 -25.34 11.55 -3.45
CA ARG A 222 -26.07 10.46 -2.78
C ARG A 222 -26.82 10.91 -1.52
N ILE A 223 -26.19 11.72 -0.66
CA ILE A 223 -26.70 12.02 0.69
C ILE A 223 -27.29 13.44 0.77
N LEU A 224 -26.70 14.40 0.07
CA LEU A 224 -27.05 15.83 0.19
C LEU A 224 -27.87 16.37 -1.00
N GLY A 225 -28.21 15.52 -1.98
CA GLY A 225 -29.05 15.90 -3.12
C GLY A 225 -28.39 16.85 -4.12
N ALA A 226 -27.06 16.79 -4.25
CA ALA A 226 -26.37 17.47 -5.35
C ALA A 226 -26.60 16.73 -6.69
N ASN A 227 -26.19 17.36 -7.79
CA ASN A 227 -26.42 16.86 -9.15
C ASN A 227 -25.14 16.95 -10.02
N PHE A 228 -23.99 16.53 -9.48
CA PHE A 228 -22.73 16.53 -10.23
C PHE A 228 -22.72 15.49 -11.35
N PHE A 229 -23.30 14.32 -11.08
CA PHE A 229 -23.30 13.17 -11.98
C PHE A 229 -24.69 12.79 -12.50
N ASP A 230 -25.76 13.30 -11.88
CA ASP A 230 -27.14 13.09 -12.33
C ASP A 230 -27.42 13.83 -13.65
N VAL A 231 -27.73 13.06 -14.70
CA VAL A 231 -28.04 13.59 -16.03
C VAL A 231 -29.32 14.43 -16.03
N ALA A 232 -30.34 14.07 -15.22
CA ALA A 232 -31.60 14.79 -15.18
C ALA A 232 -31.43 16.21 -14.60
N GLY A 233 -30.55 16.37 -13.60
CA GLY A 233 -30.11 17.65 -13.06
C GLY A 233 -29.04 18.41 -13.87
N GLY A 234 -28.60 17.88 -15.03
CA GLY A 234 -27.59 18.50 -15.89
C GLY A 234 -26.13 18.08 -15.62
N GLY A 235 -25.92 17.08 -14.76
CA GLY A 235 -24.63 16.46 -14.46
C GLY A 235 -24.12 15.53 -15.56
N ASN A 236 -22.90 15.01 -15.38
CA ASN A 236 -22.22 14.17 -16.37
C ASN A 236 -21.58 12.91 -15.75
N PRO A 237 -22.09 11.70 -16.03
CA PRO A 237 -21.52 10.45 -15.52
C PRO A 237 -20.07 10.18 -15.94
N VAL A 238 -19.66 10.64 -17.13
CA VAL A 238 -18.28 10.45 -17.62
C VAL A 238 -17.28 11.31 -16.83
N LEU A 239 -17.75 12.40 -16.20
CA LEU A 239 -16.90 13.23 -15.34
C LEU A 239 -16.33 12.43 -14.17
N TRP A 240 -17.13 11.54 -13.56
CA TRP A 240 -16.64 10.65 -12.50
C TRP A 240 -15.48 9.79 -12.98
N GLN A 241 -15.56 9.22 -14.19
CA GLN A 241 -14.50 8.39 -14.74
C GLN A 241 -13.20 9.18 -14.91
N HIS A 242 -13.29 10.42 -15.40
CA HIS A 242 -12.11 11.29 -15.49
C HIS A 242 -11.51 11.58 -14.11
N ILE A 243 -12.31 12.00 -13.14
CA ILE A 243 -11.84 12.30 -11.77
C ILE A 243 -11.21 11.05 -11.14
N PHE A 244 -11.89 9.91 -11.24
CA PHE A 244 -11.42 8.66 -10.68
C PHE A 244 -10.11 8.23 -11.32
N TRP A 245 -9.96 8.27 -12.65
CA TRP A 245 -8.75 7.78 -13.31
C TRP A 245 -7.57 8.76 -13.25
N ILE A 246 -7.82 10.07 -13.18
CA ILE A 246 -6.77 11.06 -12.87
C ILE A 246 -6.06 10.70 -11.57
N PHE A 247 -6.78 10.13 -10.59
CA PHE A 247 -6.19 9.51 -9.42
C PHE A 247 -5.70 8.08 -9.68
N GLY A 248 -6.58 7.23 -10.22
CA GLY A 248 -6.46 5.78 -10.19
C GLY A 248 -5.30 5.25 -11.03
N HIS A 249 -4.92 5.95 -12.10
CA HIS A 249 -3.74 5.56 -12.86
C HIS A 249 -2.43 5.95 -12.13
N PRO A 250 -2.24 7.18 -11.62
CA PRO A 250 -1.14 7.46 -10.69
C PRO A 250 -1.08 6.53 -9.48
N GLU A 251 -2.22 6.10 -8.93
CA GLU A 251 -2.28 5.17 -7.80
C GLU A 251 -1.60 3.84 -8.10
N VAL A 252 -1.76 3.26 -9.29
CA VAL A 252 -1.07 2.00 -9.61
C VAL A 252 0.47 2.17 -9.63
N TYR A 253 0.96 3.39 -9.87
CA TYR A 253 2.39 3.70 -9.71
C TYR A 253 2.81 3.92 -8.27
N ILE A 254 1.95 4.54 -7.45
CA ILE A 254 2.14 4.63 -6.00
C ILE A 254 2.33 3.22 -5.41
N LEU A 255 1.57 2.24 -5.91
CA LEU A 255 1.68 0.86 -5.50
C LEU A 255 2.98 0.19 -5.98
N ILE A 256 3.30 0.26 -7.28
CA ILE A 256 4.39 -0.56 -7.83
C ILE A 256 5.80 0.01 -7.58
N LEU A 257 5.94 1.34 -7.45
CA LEU A 257 7.26 1.97 -7.32
C LEU A 257 8.02 1.52 -6.06
N PRO A 258 7.41 1.44 -4.86
CA PRO A 258 8.08 0.90 -3.68
C PRO A 258 8.52 -0.56 -3.88
N ALA A 259 7.73 -1.39 -4.57
CA ALA A 259 8.13 -2.75 -4.92
C ALA A 259 9.40 -2.74 -5.80
N PHE A 260 9.49 -1.86 -6.81
CA PHE A 260 10.73 -1.69 -7.59
C PHE A 260 11.92 -1.25 -6.73
N GLY A 261 11.67 -0.43 -5.71
CA GLY A 261 12.65 -0.06 -4.70
C GLY A 261 13.18 -1.28 -3.96
N ILE A 262 12.27 -2.10 -3.43
CA ILE A 262 12.58 -3.34 -2.71
C ILE A 262 13.44 -4.27 -3.58
N ILE A 263 13.01 -4.54 -4.81
CA ILE A 263 13.76 -5.38 -5.76
C ILE A 263 15.16 -4.81 -6.02
N SER A 264 15.28 -3.48 -6.06
CA SER A 264 16.55 -2.79 -6.26
C SER A 264 17.47 -2.78 -5.03
N GLU A 265 17.01 -3.20 -3.86
CA GLU A 265 17.85 -3.46 -2.68
C GLU A 265 18.20 -4.97 -2.58
N VAL A 266 17.19 -5.83 -2.78
CA VAL A 266 17.31 -7.28 -2.62
C VAL A 266 18.24 -7.89 -3.67
N ILE A 267 18.06 -7.56 -4.95
CA ILE A 267 18.87 -8.12 -6.05
C ILE A 267 20.37 -7.80 -5.85
N PRO A 268 20.81 -6.54 -5.64
CA PRO A 268 22.24 -6.26 -5.47
C PRO A 268 22.82 -6.86 -4.19
N THR A 269 22.06 -6.93 -3.08
CA THR A 269 22.52 -7.62 -1.86
C THR A 269 22.81 -9.09 -2.15
N PHE A 270 21.85 -9.83 -2.69
CA PHE A 270 22.03 -11.27 -2.91
C PHE A 270 22.76 -11.64 -4.19
N SER A 271 23.14 -10.67 -5.02
CA SER A 271 24.07 -10.84 -6.14
C SER A 271 25.49 -10.42 -5.81
N ARG A 272 25.73 -9.85 -4.61
CA ARG A 272 27.02 -9.27 -4.16
C ARG A 272 27.61 -8.28 -5.16
N LYS A 273 26.75 -7.55 -5.85
CA LYS A 273 27.14 -6.62 -6.92
C LYS A 273 26.37 -5.32 -6.74
N ARG A 274 27.05 -4.21 -6.98
CA ARG A 274 26.40 -2.89 -6.98
C ARG A 274 25.30 -2.85 -8.04
N LEU A 275 24.20 -2.17 -7.74
CA LEU A 275 23.11 -1.95 -8.67
C LEU A 275 23.61 -1.32 -9.97
N PHE A 276 23.43 -2.03 -11.09
CA PHE A 276 23.79 -1.55 -12.41
C PHE A 276 22.86 -0.40 -12.82
N GLY A 277 23.42 0.64 -13.45
CA GLY A 277 22.61 1.74 -13.98
C GLY A 277 21.82 2.52 -12.92
N TYR A 278 22.34 2.69 -11.69
CA TYR A 278 21.66 3.44 -10.63
C TYR A 278 21.09 4.80 -11.11
N SER A 279 21.91 5.63 -11.77
CA SER A 279 21.45 6.93 -12.25
C SER A 279 20.32 6.80 -13.27
N SER A 280 20.41 5.86 -14.21
CA SER A 280 19.32 5.63 -15.18
C SER A 280 18.05 5.10 -14.51
N MET A 281 18.17 4.29 -13.46
CA MET A 281 17.02 3.86 -12.66
C MET A 281 16.33 5.03 -11.94
N VAL A 282 17.09 5.97 -11.37
CA VAL A 282 16.55 7.16 -10.70
C VAL A 282 15.76 8.02 -11.70
N PHE A 283 16.37 8.36 -12.84
CA PHE A 283 15.70 9.13 -13.89
C PHE A 283 14.47 8.39 -14.45
N ALA A 284 14.53 7.07 -14.61
CA ALA A 284 13.38 6.26 -15.01
C ALA A 284 12.24 6.34 -13.98
N THR A 285 12.52 6.33 -12.67
CA THR A 285 11.49 6.51 -11.63
C THR A 285 10.82 7.88 -11.74
N ILE A 286 11.61 8.94 -11.95
CA ILE A 286 11.09 10.31 -12.10
C ILE A 286 10.21 10.41 -13.35
N LEU A 287 10.65 9.81 -14.46
CA LEU A 287 9.90 9.83 -15.72
C LEU A 287 8.57 9.08 -15.60
N ILE A 288 8.52 7.95 -14.88
CA ILE A 288 7.27 7.24 -14.59
C ILE A 288 6.31 8.13 -13.80
N ALA A 289 6.81 8.87 -12.80
CA ALA A 289 5.97 9.77 -12.01
C ALA A 289 5.33 10.86 -12.87
N PHE A 290 6.13 11.50 -13.72
CA PHE A 290 5.64 12.54 -14.62
C PHE A 290 4.63 12.00 -15.65
N LEU A 291 5.00 10.92 -16.35
CA LEU A 291 4.13 10.31 -17.36
C LEU A 291 2.86 9.71 -16.76
N GLY A 292 2.89 9.27 -15.49
CA GLY A 292 1.73 8.69 -14.82
C GLY A 292 0.52 9.62 -14.72
N PHE A 293 0.75 10.94 -14.71
CA PHE A 293 -0.32 11.95 -14.78
C PHE A 293 -0.79 12.25 -16.21
N MET A 294 -0.17 11.67 -17.25
CA MET A 294 -0.47 11.95 -18.67
C MET A 294 -1.18 10.80 -19.39
N VAL A 295 -1.60 9.75 -18.67
CA VAL A 295 -2.04 8.50 -19.32
C VAL A 295 -3.41 7.98 -18.85
N TRP A 296 -4.04 8.62 -17.86
CA TRP A 296 -5.24 8.08 -17.21
C TRP A 296 -6.37 7.68 -18.15
N ALA A 297 -6.53 8.38 -19.27
CA ALA A 297 -7.65 8.19 -20.18
C ALA A 297 -7.56 6.87 -20.98
N HIS A 298 -6.46 6.10 -20.92
CA HIS A 298 -6.48 4.75 -21.50
C HIS A 298 -7.48 3.81 -20.83
N HIS A 299 -7.90 4.10 -19.59
CA HIS A 299 -8.98 3.38 -18.94
C HIS A 299 -10.37 3.72 -19.50
N MET A 300 -10.43 4.67 -20.43
CA MET A 300 -11.66 5.28 -20.95
C MET A 300 -11.75 5.18 -22.48
N PHE A 301 -10.91 4.38 -23.16
CA PHE A 301 -10.89 4.34 -24.63
C PHE A 301 -12.24 3.99 -25.28
N THR A 302 -13.08 3.23 -24.58
CA THR A 302 -14.42 2.79 -24.99
C THR A 302 -15.54 3.77 -24.62
N THR A 303 -15.23 4.93 -24.03
CA THR A 303 -16.22 5.92 -23.57
C THR A 303 -16.59 6.97 -24.62
N GLY A 304 -16.01 6.90 -25.82
CA GLY A 304 -16.35 7.80 -26.93
C GLY A 304 -15.60 9.14 -26.97
N MET A 305 -14.40 9.22 -26.39
CA MET A 305 -13.56 10.45 -26.37
C MET A 305 -13.08 10.95 -27.75
N GLY A 306 -13.27 10.15 -28.80
CA GLY A 306 -12.80 10.45 -30.15
C GLY A 306 -11.39 9.95 -30.47
N THR A 307 -11.07 9.89 -31.76
CA THR A 307 -9.84 9.25 -32.26
C THR A 307 -8.57 9.99 -31.87
N VAL A 308 -8.60 11.31 -31.83
CA VAL A 308 -7.44 12.15 -31.47
C VAL A 308 -7.04 11.93 -30.01
N ALA A 309 -8.00 11.98 -29.09
CA ALA A 309 -7.74 11.72 -27.67
C ALA A 309 -7.21 10.29 -27.48
N ASN A 310 -7.88 9.29 -28.06
CA ASN A 310 -7.45 7.89 -27.97
C ASN A 310 -6.02 7.69 -28.49
N ALA A 311 -5.65 8.31 -29.61
CA ALA A 311 -4.29 8.21 -30.16
C ALA A 311 -3.23 8.83 -29.24
N LEU A 312 -3.49 10.03 -28.69
CA LEU A 312 -2.55 10.72 -27.81
C LEU A 312 -2.29 9.93 -26.51
N PHE A 313 -3.35 9.43 -25.89
CA PHE A 313 -3.24 8.64 -24.66
C PHE A 313 -2.64 7.25 -24.92
N SER A 314 -2.91 6.64 -26.08
CA SER A 314 -2.27 5.39 -26.51
C SER A 314 -0.74 5.54 -26.62
N ILE A 315 -0.26 6.55 -27.37
CA ILE A 315 1.18 6.81 -27.54
C ILE A 315 1.85 7.12 -26.19
N SER A 316 1.21 7.98 -25.38
CA SER A 316 1.74 8.36 -24.06
C SER A 316 1.85 7.16 -23.12
N THR A 317 0.86 6.25 -23.15
CA THR A 317 0.86 5.02 -22.34
C THR A 317 1.96 4.05 -22.79
N MET A 318 2.14 3.86 -24.11
CA MET A 318 3.22 3.03 -24.64
C MET A 318 4.60 3.56 -24.26
N LEU A 319 4.77 4.88 -24.18
CA LEU A 319 6.04 5.49 -23.78
C LEU A 319 6.48 5.11 -22.36
N ILE A 320 5.53 4.81 -21.45
CA ILE A 320 5.85 4.38 -20.07
C ILE A 320 6.55 3.01 -20.03
N ALA A 321 6.39 2.18 -21.07
CA ALA A 321 7.08 0.90 -21.16
C ALA A 321 8.62 1.08 -21.20
N VAL A 322 9.12 2.21 -21.72
CA VAL A 322 10.55 2.50 -21.85
C VAL A 322 11.26 2.64 -20.49
N PRO A 323 10.88 3.58 -19.59
CA PRO A 323 11.53 3.69 -18.28
C PRO A 323 11.35 2.43 -17.43
N THR A 324 10.24 1.71 -17.60
CA THR A 324 10.02 0.42 -16.93
C THR A 324 10.98 -0.65 -17.45
N GLY A 325 11.17 -0.75 -18.77
CA GLY A 325 12.12 -1.67 -19.40
C GLY A 325 13.58 -1.42 -18.96
N ILE A 326 14.00 -0.16 -18.81
CA ILE A 326 15.33 0.19 -18.31
C ILE A 326 15.59 -0.46 -16.94
N LYS A 327 14.60 -0.48 -16.04
CA LYS A 327 14.75 -1.10 -14.71
C LYS A 327 14.94 -2.61 -14.82
N ILE A 328 14.17 -3.27 -15.68
CA ILE A 328 14.28 -4.71 -15.94
C ILE A 328 15.69 -5.08 -16.38
N PHE A 329 16.22 -4.40 -17.41
CA PHE A 329 17.58 -4.67 -17.88
C PHE A 329 18.64 -4.36 -16.84
N ASN A 330 18.48 -3.29 -16.06
CA ASN A 330 19.40 -2.97 -14.99
C ASN A 330 19.40 -4.03 -13.87
N TRP A 331 18.25 -4.63 -13.51
CA TRP A 331 18.22 -5.77 -12.58
C TRP A 331 18.92 -7.00 -13.16
N LEU A 332 18.67 -7.33 -14.44
CA LEU A 332 19.35 -8.44 -15.12
C LEU A 332 20.88 -8.24 -15.14
N PHE A 333 21.36 -7.05 -15.46
CA PHE A 333 22.80 -6.74 -15.46
C PHE A 333 23.41 -6.62 -14.06
N THR A 334 22.59 -6.40 -13.03
CA THR A 334 23.02 -6.49 -11.63
C THR A 334 23.23 -7.93 -11.21
N MET A 335 22.40 -8.87 -11.68
CA MET A 335 22.62 -10.31 -11.46
C MET A 335 23.76 -10.87 -12.32
N TRP A 336 23.90 -10.39 -13.55
CA TRP A 336 24.92 -10.87 -14.48
C TRP A 336 26.34 -10.65 -13.96
N GLY A 337 27.13 -11.72 -13.87
CA GLY A 337 28.48 -11.69 -13.29
C GLY A 337 28.54 -11.50 -11.77
N GLY A 338 27.40 -11.53 -11.07
CA GLY A 338 27.32 -11.57 -9.61
C GLY A 338 27.40 -12.99 -9.04
N GLN A 339 27.49 -13.09 -7.71
CA GLN A 339 27.38 -14.36 -6.98
C GLN A 339 25.99 -14.47 -6.36
N ILE A 340 25.08 -15.15 -7.06
CA ILE A 340 23.65 -15.16 -6.70
C ILE A 340 23.37 -16.15 -5.57
N ARG A 341 22.83 -15.65 -4.46
CA ARG A 341 22.31 -16.45 -3.33
C ARG A 341 20.79 -16.59 -3.44
N PHE A 342 20.28 -17.82 -3.49
CA PHE A 342 18.84 -18.10 -3.56
C PHE A 342 18.22 -18.20 -2.15
N THR A 343 18.18 -17.07 -1.44
CA THR A 343 17.36 -16.89 -0.23
C THR A 343 15.90 -16.72 -0.60
N SER A 344 14.98 -16.85 0.36
CA SER A 344 13.54 -16.68 0.11
C SER A 344 13.24 -15.29 -0.45
N ALA A 345 13.82 -14.24 0.15
CA ALA A 345 13.70 -12.86 -0.35
C ALA A 345 14.13 -12.73 -1.82
N ASN A 346 15.27 -13.34 -2.20
CA ASN A 346 15.79 -13.25 -3.56
C ASN A 346 15.00 -14.12 -4.55
N LEU A 347 14.39 -15.24 -4.12
CA LEU A 347 13.51 -16.02 -4.99
C LEU A 347 12.29 -15.21 -5.41
N TYR A 348 11.66 -14.49 -4.47
CA TYR A 348 10.58 -13.56 -4.80
C TYR A 348 11.06 -12.44 -5.75
N ALA A 349 12.25 -11.88 -5.52
CA ALA A 349 12.80 -10.84 -6.39
C ALA A 349 13.13 -11.33 -7.80
N ILE A 350 13.66 -12.55 -7.93
CA ILE A 350 13.97 -13.15 -9.23
C ILE A 350 12.68 -13.57 -9.94
N GLY A 351 11.72 -14.17 -9.22
CA GLY A 351 10.41 -14.56 -9.78
C GLY A 351 9.56 -13.36 -10.21
N PHE A 352 9.71 -12.23 -9.51
CA PHE A 352 9.12 -10.95 -9.88
C PHE A 352 9.51 -10.52 -11.30
N VAL A 353 10.80 -10.59 -11.68
CA VAL A 353 11.28 -10.03 -12.96
C VAL A 353 10.55 -10.60 -14.20
N PRO A 354 10.56 -11.92 -14.47
CA PRO A 354 9.86 -12.47 -15.63
C PRO A 354 8.34 -12.34 -15.51
N THR A 355 7.80 -12.44 -14.30
CA THR A 355 6.36 -12.32 -14.06
C THR A 355 5.85 -10.92 -14.40
N PHE A 356 6.55 -9.90 -13.91
CA PHE A 356 6.24 -8.53 -14.19
C PHE A 356 6.42 -8.18 -15.66
N VAL A 357 7.43 -8.74 -16.35
CA VAL A 357 7.57 -8.58 -17.81
C VAL A 357 6.37 -9.15 -18.56
N MET A 358 5.88 -10.34 -18.19
CA MET A 358 4.66 -10.90 -18.80
C MET A 358 3.45 -9.98 -18.63
N GLY A 359 3.27 -9.39 -17.44
CA GLY A 359 2.25 -8.37 -17.20
C GLY A 359 2.46 -7.09 -18.01
N GLY A 360 3.70 -6.61 -18.09
CA GLY A 360 4.06 -5.40 -18.83
C GLY A 360 3.77 -5.54 -20.34
N VAL A 361 4.07 -6.70 -20.94
CA VAL A 361 3.78 -6.95 -22.36
C VAL A 361 2.28 -6.90 -22.63
N THR A 362 1.44 -7.49 -21.78
CA THR A 362 -0.02 -7.43 -21.95
C THR A 362 -0.58 -6.03 -21.66
N GLY A 363 0.11 -5.22 -20.85
CA GLY A 363 -0.23 -3.81 -20.63
C GLY A 363 0.04 -2.96 -21.86
N VAL A 364 1.14 -3.20 -22.57
CA VAL A 364 1.41 -2.53 -23.86
C VAL A 364 0.35 -2.90 -24.90
N MET A 365 -0.19 -4.12 -24.85
CA MET A 365 -1.32 -4.51 -25.71
C MET A 365 -2.58 -3.70 -25.38
N LEU A 366 -2.90 -3.51 -24.10
CA LEU A 366 -4.03 -2.68 -23.64
C LEU A 366 -3.82 -1.18 -23.91
N ALA A 367 -2.58 -0.71 -23.95
CA ALA A 367 -2.27 0.66 -24.34
C ALA A 367 -2.67 0.96 -25.80
N SER A 368 -2.77 -0.06 -26.65
CA SER A 368 -3.24 0.08 -28.03
C SER A 368 -4.75 0.23 -28.06
N ALA A 369 -5.24 1.47 -28.19
CA ALA A 369 -6.68 1.75 -28.21
C ALA A 369 -7.50 0.83 -29.16
N PRO A 370 -7.10 0.56 -30.42
CA PRO A 370 -7.84 -0.36 -31.30
C PRO A 370 -7.94 -1.79 -30.77
N ALA A 371 -6.89 -2.28 -30.09
CA ALA A 371 -6.90 -3.60 -29.49
C ALA A 371 -7.67 -3.60 -28.16
N ASP A 372 -7.62 -2.51 -27.40
CA ASP A 372 -8.38 -2.35 -26.17
C ASP A 372 -9.88 -2.49 -26.42
N PHE A 373 -10.44 -1.99 -27.53
CA PHE A 373 -11.85 -2.22 -27.87
C PHE A 373 -12.28 -3.71 -27.86
N GLN A 374 -11.35 -4.64 -28.08
CA GLN A 374 -11.60 -6.08 -27.96
C GLN A 374 -11.34 -6.62 -26.54
N PHE A 375 -10.33 -6.11 -25.85
CA PHE A 375 -9.92 -6.61 -24.54
C PHE A 375 -10.71 -6.01 -23.37
N HIS A 376 -11.25 -4.81 -23.58
CA HIS A 376 -11.87 -3.98 -22.56
C HIS A 376 -12.98 -4.74 -21.84
N ASP A 377 -12.94 -4.70 -20.51
CA ASP A 377 -13.90 -5.36 -19.64
C ASP A 377 -14.09 -6.88 -19.87
N THR A 378 -13.07 -7.53 -20.41
CA THR A 378 -12.91 -8.98 -20.38
C THR A 378 -11.96 -9.43 -19.28
N TYR A 379 -11.85 -10.75 -19.09
CA TYR A 379 -10.84 -11.35 -18.22
C TYR A 379 -9.39 -11.05 -18.65
N PHE A 380 -9.15 -10.52 -19.87
CA PHE A 380 -7.81 -10.14 -20.31
C PHE A 380 -7.27 -8.97 -19.47
N VAL A 381 -8.10 -7.95 -19.22
CA VAL A 381 -7.75 -6.82 -18.35
C VAL A 381 -7.52 -7.29 -16.91
N VAL A 382 -8.37 -8.20 -16.42
CA VAL A 382 -8.23 -8.79 -15.08
C VAL A 382 -6.88 -9.50 -14.96
N ALA A 383 -6.55 -10.35 -15.94
CA ALA A 383 -5.32 -11.12 -15.96
C ALA A 383 -4.07 -10.23 -16.05
N HIS A 384 -4.09 -9.24 -16.95
CA HIS A 384 -3.03 -8.25 -17.08
C HIS A 384 -2.75 -7.54 -15.75
N PHE A 385 -3.81 -6.97 -15.15
CA PHE A 385 -3.66 -6.18 -13.94
C PHE A 385 -3.18 -7.03 -12.75
N HIS A 386 -3.65 -8.27 -12.63
CA HIS A 386 -3.15 -9.18 -11.59
C HIS A 386 -1.71 -9.64 -11.84
N TYR A 387 -1.26 -9.73 -13.10
CA TYR A 387 0.15 -9.95 -13.38
C TYR A 387 1.05 -8.80 -12.93
N VAL A 388 0.57 -7.57 -13.02
CA VAL A 388 1.31 -6.38 -12.56
C VAL A 388 1.22 -6.23 -11.05
N ILE A 389 0.04 -6.38 -10.45
CA ILE A 389 -0.17 -6.17 -9.00
C ILE A 389 0.22 -7.39 -8.18
N VAL A 390 -0.25 -8.59 -8.50
CA VAL A 390 0.14 -9.78 -7.72
C VAL A 390 1.54 -10.23 -8.13
N GLY A 391 1.74 -10.42 -9.43
CA GLY A 391 3.01 -10.87 -9.99
C GLY A 391 4.16 -9.85 -9.89
N GLY A 392 3.83 -8.56 -9.77
CA GLY A 392 4.78 -7.50 -9.48
C GLY A 392 4.76 -7.08 -8.02
N LEU A 393 3.76 -6.29 -7.63
CA LEU A 393 3.69 -5.70 -6.29
C LEU A 393 3.72 -6.76 -5.17
N VAL A 394 2.84 -7.76 -5.15
CA VAL A 394 2.76 -8.73 -4.04
C VAL A 394 4.02 -9.60 -3.93
N LEU A 395 4.60 -10.05 -5.05
CA LEU A 395 5.90 -10.73 -5.01
C LEU A 395 7.00 -9.80 -4.47
N GLY A 396 7.00 -8.51 -4.86
CA GLY A 396 7.90 -7.50 -4.29
C GLY A 396 7.71 -7.32 -2.78
N LEU A 397 6.46 -7.27 -2.30
CA LEU A 397 6.15 -7.20 -0.86
C LEU A 397 6.63 -8.44 -0.12
N PHE A 398 6.40 -9.66 -0.64
CA PHE A 398 6.96 -10.87 -0.03
C PHE A 398 8.49 -10.86 -0.02
N SER A 399 9.13 -10.34 -1.06
CA SER A 399 10.58 -10.15 -1.08
C SER A 399 11.04 -9.22 0.05
N GLY A 400 10.41 -8.05 0.18
CA GLY A 400 10.74 -7.06 1.21
C GLY A 400 10.44 -7.54 2.63
N LEU A 401 9.32 -8.24 2.82
CA LEU A 401 8.97 -8.84 4.11
C LEU A 401 9.99 -9.87 4.54
N HIS A 402 10.44 -10.77 3.67
CA HIS A 402 11.50 -11.73 4.01
C HIS A 402 12.85 -11.03 4.25
N TYR A 403 13.16 -9.99 3.49
CA TYR A 403 14.42 -9.25 3.58
C TYR A 403 14.54 -8.42 4.86
N TRP A 404 13.49 -7.68 5.24
CA TRP A 404 13.51 -6.79 6.40
C TRP A 404 12.78 -7.33 7.64
N TRP A 405 12.24 -8.56 7.61
CA TRP A 405 11.70 -9.22 8.82
C TRP A 405 12.64 -9.13 10.03
N PRO A 406 13.96 -9.39 9.88
CA PRO A 406 14.89 -9.28 11.01
C PRO A 406 14.95 -7.89 11.59
N LYS A 407 14.82 -6.84 10.77
CA LYS A 407 14.86 -5.46 11.22
C LYS A 407 13.60 -5.09 12.01
N MET A 408 12.44 -5.61 11.62
CA MET A 408 11.18 -5.34 12.33
C MET A 408 11.00 -6.18 13.60
N PHE A 409 11.46 -7.44 13.59
CA PHE A 409 11.11 -8.42 14.63
C PHE A 409 12.30 -9.15 15.28
N GLY A 410 13.54 -8.81 14.91
CA GLY A 410 14.76 -9.41 15.46
C GLY A 410 14.96 -10.87 15.10
N ARG A 411 14.31 -11.34 14.02
CA ARG A 411 14.27 -12.77 13.65
C ARG A 411 14.33 -12.94 12.15
N VAL A 412 15.04 -13.97 11.69
CA VAL A 412 15.01 -14.39 10.29
C VAL A 412 13.86 -15.40 10.10
N LEU A 413 13.01 -15.19 9.10
CA LEU A 413 11.98 -16.15 8.73
C LEU A 413 12.60 -17.50 8.34
N ALA A 414 11.91 -18.61 8.57
CA ALA A 414 12.48 -19.92 8.27
C ALA A 414 12.60 -20.11 6.75
N GLU A 415 13.84 -20.12 6.25
CA GLU A 415 14.14 -20.17 4.81
C GLU A 415 13.51 -21.38 4.09
N GLY A 416 13.52 -22.56 4.71
CA GLY A 416 12.89 -23.75 4.10
C GLY A 416 11.40 -23.56 3.83
N LEU A 417 10.67 -22.96 4.79
CA LEU A 417 9.24 -22.70 4.64
C LEU A 417 8.97 -21.50 3.72
N GLY A 418 9.85 -20.48 3.73
CA GLY A 418 9.79 -19.36 2.79
C GLY A 418 9.90 -19.82 1.33
N LYS A 419 10.80 -20.78 1.04
CA LYS A 419 10.96 -21.39 -0.29
C LYS A 419 9.76 -22.23 -0.72
N ILE A 420 9.19 -23.02 0.19
CA ILE A 420 7.97 -23.80 -0.08
C ILE A 420 6.79 -22.86 -0.39
N THR A 421 6.64 -21.82 0.44
CA THR A 421 5.63 -20.78 0.25
C THR A 421 5.77 -20.12 -1.13
N PHE A 422 6.99 -19.74 -1.51
CA PHE A 422 7.29 -19.15 -2.82
C PHE A 422 6.80 -20.03 -3.97
N TRP A 423 7.18 -21.32 -3.98
CA TRP A 423 6.83 -22.20 -5.09
C TRP A 423 5.32 -22.45 -5.19
N ILE A 424 4.66 -22.71 -4.07
CA ILE A 424 3.20 -22.91 -4.05
C ILE A 424 2.48 -21.65 -4.52
N PHE A 425 2.90 -20.49 -4.03
CA PHE A 425 2.29 -19.21 -4.38
C PHE A 425 2.50 -18.86 -5.85
N ILE A 426 3.74 -18.93 -6.37
CA ILE A 426 4.05 -18.52 -7.75
C ILE A 426 3.44 -19.47 -8.79
N ILE A 427 3.42 -20.78 -8.53
CA ILE A 427 2.74 -21.75 -9.39
C ILE A 427 1.22 -21.48 -9.36
N GLY A 428 0.64 -21.33 -8.17
CA GLY A 428 -0.78 -21.00 -8.01
C GLY A 428 -1.16 -19.71 -8.74
N PHE A 429 -0.31 -18.68 -8.64
CA PHE A 429 -0.47 -17.40 -9.34
C PHE A 429 -0.54 -17.58 -10.86
N HIS A 430 0.41 -18.30 -11.46
CA HIS A 430 0.39 -18.55 -12.90
C HIS A 430 -0.79 -19.41 -13.33
N LEU A 431 -1.14 -20.45 -12.57
CA LEU A 431 -2.35 -21.25 -12.84
C LEU A 431 -3.62 -20.39 -12.76
N THR A 432 -3.66 -19.40 -11.86
CA THR A 432 -4.81 -18.50 -11.71
C THR A 432 -4.97 -17.58 -12.90
N PHE A 433 -3.95 -16.78 -13.19
CA PHE A 433 -4.10 -15.60 -14.05
C PHE A 433 -3.58 -15.82 -15.47
N PHE A 434 -2.69 -16.79 -15.72
CA PHE A 434 -2.22 -17.05 -17.08
C PHE A 434 -3.38 -17.48 -17.97
N VAL A 435 -4.19 -18.43 -17.47
CA VAL A 435 -5.38 -18.95 -18.17
C VAL A 435 -6.47 -17.88 -18.35
N GLN A 436 -6.51 -16.87 -17.49
CA GLN A 436 -7.48 -15.78 -17.60
C GLN A 436 -7.21 -14.85 -18.80
N HIS A 437 -5.96 -14.74 -19.27
CA HIS A 437 -5.70 -14.05 -20.54
C HIS A 437 -6.45 -14.72 -21.69
N PHE A 438 -6.43 -16.06 -21.74
CA PHE A 438 -7.17 -16.81 -22.76
C PHE A 438 -8.68 -16.72 -22.57
N LEU A 439 -9.18 -16.80 -21.33
CA LEU A 439 -10.62 -16.55 -21.06
C LEU A 439 -11.07 -15.19 -21.61
N GLY A 440 -10.27 -14.14 -21.40
CA GLY A 440 -10.55 -12.82 -21.95
C GLY A 440 -10.54 -12.78 -23.48
N LEU A 441 -9.54 -13.39 -24.11
CA LEU A 441 -9.45 -13.47 -25.58
C LEU A 441 -10.59 -14.29 -26.21
N MET A 442 -11.13 -15.27 -25.48
CA MET A 442 -12.30 -16.04 -25.87
C MET A 442 -13.63 -15.30 -25.62
N GLY A 443 -13.60 -14.09 -25.05
CA GLY A 443 -14.77 -13.24 -24.84
C GLY A 443 -15.44 -13.35 -23.47
N MET A 444 -14.82 -14.00 -22.48
CA MET A 444 -15.37 -14.01 -21.12
C MET A 444 -15.27 -12.60 -20.51
N GLN A 445 -16.41 -11.97 -20.30
CA GLN A 445 -16.53 -10.66 -19.66
C GLN A 445 -16.22 -10.74 -18.16
N ARG A 446 -15.62 -9.69 -17.60
CA ARG A 446 -15.43 -9.57 -16.15
C ARG A 446 -16.73 -9.20 -15.44
N ARG A 447 -16.79 -9.39 -14.11
CA ARG A 447 -17.94 -9.02 -13.26
C ARG A 447 -19.26 -9.73 -13.62
N VAL A 448 -19.18 -10.98 -14.11
CA VAL A 448 -20.35 -11.83 -14.38
C VAL A 448 -20.36 -12.99 -13.38
N ALA A 449 -21.46 -13.16 -12.64
CA ALA A 449 -21.56 -14.11 -11.53
C ALA A 449 -21.59 -15.59 -11.94
N THR A 450 -21.86 -15.88 -13.21
CA THR A 450 -21.90 -17.23 -13.76
C THR A 450 -21.62 -17.23 -15.27
N TYR A 451 -21.31 -18.40 -15.82
CA TYR A 451 -21.19 -18.65 -17.26
C TYR A 451 -21.97 -19.91 -17.66
N ALA A 452 -22.18 -20.09 -18.97
CA ALA A 452 -22.91 -21.24 -19.52
C ALA A 452 -21.94 -22.39 -19.88
N PRO A 453 -22.39 -23.66 -19.82
CA PRO A 453 -21.57 -24.78 -20.26
C PRO A 453 -21.33 -24.73 -21.77
N ASN A 454 -20.28 -25.43 -22.23
CA ASN A 454 -19.91 -25.58 -23.64
C ASN A 454 -19.44 -24.29 -24.34
N GLN A 455 -19.07 -23.24 -23.59
CA GLN A 455 -18.43 -22.03 -24.14
C GLN A 455 -16.89 -22.15 -24.21
N GLY A 456 -16.33 -23.26 -23.74
CA GLY A 456 -14.88 -23.46 -23.62
C GLY A 456 -14.25 -22.82 -22.38
N PHE A 457 -15.06 -22.24 -21.49
CA PHE A 457 -14.60 -21.56 -20.28
C PHE A 457 -14.37 -22.50 -19.09
N ASP A 458 -15.03 -23.66 -19.09
CA ASP A 458 -15.15 -24.58 -17.95
C ASP A 458 -13.77 -25.02 -17.42
N MET A 459 -12.92 -25.56 -18.30
CA MET A 459 -11.60 -26.04 -17.91
C MET A 459 -10.67 -24.90 -17.45
N LEU A 460 -10.70 -23.76 -18.14
CA LEU A 460 -9.85 -22.62 -17.79
C LEU A 460 -10.28 -21.98 -16.46
N ASN A 461 -11.58 -21.92 -16.17
CA ASN A 461 -12.07 -21.47 -14.87
C ASN A 461 -11.71 -22.44 -13.75
N LEU A 462 -11.80 -23.76 -13.98
CA LEU A 462 -11.37 -24.77 -13.01
C LEU A 462 -9.87 -24.62 -12.68
N ILE A 463 -9.01 -24.54 -13.70
CA ILE A 463 -7.56 -24.33 -13.51
C ILE A 463 -7.31 -23.02 -12.75
N SER A 464 -8.01 -21.96 -13.14
CA SER A 464 -7.88 -20.66 -12.48
C SER A 464 -8.24 -20.73 -10.99
N THR A 465 -9.32 -21.45 -10.66
CA THR A 465 -9.77 -21.62 -9.28
C THR A 465 -8.83 -22.52 -8.46
N VAL A 466 -8.29 -23.59 -9.03
CA VAL A 466 -7.24 -24.41 -8.38
C VAL A 466 -6.01 -23.56 -8.08
N GLY A 467 -5.58 -22.72 -9.03
CA GLY A 467 -4.49 -21.78 -8.82
C GLY A 467 -4.74 -20.83 -7.65
N ALA A 468 -5.96 -20.29 -7.54
CA ALA A 468 -6.31 -19.36 -6.48
C ALA A 468 -6.28 -20.03 -5.10
N LEU A 469 -6.76 -21.27 -5.01
CA LEU A 469 -6.66 -22.09 -3.79
C LEU A 469 -5.19 -22.36 -3.42
N MET A 470 -4.32 -22.65 -4.40
CA MET A 470 -2.89 -22.81 -4.16
C MET A 470 -2.26 -21.53 -3.60
N MET A 471 -2.60 -20.35 -4.13
CA MET A 471 -2.14 -19.08 -3.55
C MET A 471 -2.61 -18.91 -2.10
N GLY A 472 -3.86 -19.28 -1.79
CA GLY A 472 -4.39 -19.30 -0.43
C GLY A 472 -3.58 -20.19 0.51
N VAL A 473 -3.23 -21.40 0.07
CA VAL A 473 -2.32 -22.31 0.79
C VAL A 473 -0.94 -21.67 0.98
N GLY A 474 -0.42 -21.00 -0.03
CA GLY A 474 0.84 -20.24 0.06
C GLY A 474 0.79 -19.19 1.18
N VAL A 475 -0.27 -18.38 1.25
CA VAL A 475 -0.45 -17.39 2.31
C VAL A 475 -0.54 -18.04 3.70
N ILE A 476 -1.26 -19.16 3.83
CA ILE A 476 -1.32 -19.93 5.09
C ILE A 476 0.07 -20.40 5.51
N LEU A 477 0.89 -20.90 4.59
CA LEU A 477 2.26 -21.33 4.88
C LEU A 477 3.16 -20.16 5.29
N PHE A 478 2.96 -18.98 4.71
CA PHE A 478 3.64 -17.75 5.15
C PHE A 478 3.25 -17.39 6.59
N LEU A 479 1.97 -17.44 6.95
CA LEU A 479 1.50 -17.20 8.32
C LEU A 479 2.06 -18.24 9.30
N VAL A 480 2.09 -19.51 8.93
CA VAL A 480 2.74 -20.57 9.72
C VAL A 480 4.23 -20.27 9.93
N ASN A 481 4.91 -19.70 8.92
CA ASN A 481 6.31 -19.28 9.05
C ASN A 481 6.48 -18.16 10.08
N ILE A 482 5.61 -17.14 10.01
CA ILE A 482 5.58 -16.05 10.98
C ILE A 482 5.38 -16.59 12.40
N VAL A 483 4.36 -17.44 12.62
CA VAL A 483 4.08 -18.01 13.94
C VAL A 483 5.28 -18.82 14.45
N LYS A 484 5.79 -19.76 13.63
CA LYS A 484 6.91 -20.62 14.00
C LYS A 484 8.17 -19.84 14.37
N THR A 485 8.44 -18.74 13.66
CA THR A 485 9.63 -17.92 13.89
C THR A 485 9.44 -17.00 15.09
N SER A 486 8.25 -16.42 15.29
CA SER A 486 7.93 -15.56 16.43
C SER A 486 8.08 -16.25 17.79
N LEU A 487 7.94 -17.58 17.84
CA LEU A 487 8.17 -18.39 19.03
C LEU A 487 9.66 -18.56 19.42
N LYS A 488 10.60 -18.15 18.55
CA LYS A 488 12.05 -18.21 18.83
C LYS A 488 12.54 -16.94 19.54
N PRO A 489 13.73 -16.95 20.16
CA PRO A 489 14.39 -15.73 20.64
C PRO A 489 14.59 -14.71 19.51
N ALA A 490 14.63 -13.41 19.86
CA ALA A 490 14.94 -12.32 18.94
C ALA A 490 16.46 -12.08 18.91
N ASP A 491 17.19 -12.96 18.23
CA ASP A 491 18.65 -13.02 18.23
C ASP A 491 19.28 -12.74 16.85
N ALA A 492 18.53 -12.15 15.91
CA ALA A 492 19.09 -11.76 14.62
C ALA A 492 20.18 -10.68 14.79
N GLY A 493 21.33 -10.90 14.14
CA GLY A 493 22.39 -9.89 14.09
C GLY A 493 21.96 -8.60 13.37
N ASN A 494 22.82 -7.58 13.44
CA ASN A 494 22.58 -6.29 12.78
C ASN A 494 22.38 -6.45 11.27
N ASP A 495 23.22 -7.27 10.64
CA ASP A 495 23.21 -7.67 9.22
C ASP A 495 23.18 -9.21 9.11
N PRO A 496 21.99 -9.85 9.20
CA PRO A 496 21.86 -11.31 9.12
C PRO A 496 22.13 -11.86 7.71
N TRP A 497 22.23 -10.98 6.71
CA TRP A 497 22.51 -11.34 5.33
C TRP A 497 24.00 -11.34 5.03
N GLU A 498 24.83 -10.73 5.87
CA GLU A 498 26.28 -10.44 5.70
C GLU A 498 26.59 -9.50 4.52
N ASP A 499 25.68 -9.44 3.55
CA ASP A 499 25.80 -8.71 2.30
C ASP A 499 24.98 -7.41 2.30
N GLY A 500 24.48 -6.96 3.47
CA GLY A 500 23.76 -5.70 3.62
C GLY A 500 24.59 -4.50 3.15
N ARG A 501 23.97 -3.56 2.42
CA ARG A 501 24.72 -2.48 1.71
C ARG A 501 24.47 -1.08 2.28
N THR A 502 23.34 -0.91 2.94
CA THR A 502 22.71 0.35 3.33
C THR A 502 22.67 0.51 4.86
N LEU A 503 22.28 1.70 5.34
CA LEU A 503 22.46 2.12 6.74
C LEU A 503 21.61 1.33 7.75
N GLU A 504 20.47 0.79 7.36
CA GLU A 504 19.60 0.02 8.26
C GLU A 504 20.29 -1.22 8.83
N TRP A 505 21.28 -1.75 8.11
CA TRP A 505 22.06 -2.94 8.51
C TRP A 505 23.23 -2.62 9.45
N THR A 506 23.45 -1.34 9.77
CA THR A 506 24.54 -0.88 10.66
C THR A 506 24.16 -0.92 12.14
N ILE A 507 22.87 -0.93 12.44
CA ILE A 507 22.30 -0.87 13.79
C ILE A 507 21.63 -2.19 14.18
N PRO A 508 21.32 -2.41 15.48
CA PRO A 508 20.64 -3.61 15.96
C PRO A 508 19.36 -4.00 15.22
N SER A 509 18.97 -5.27 15.40
CA SER A 509 17.77 -5.88 14.84
C SER A 509 16.94 -6.50 15.98
N PRO A 510 15.85 -5.87 16.46
CA PRO A 510 15.29 -4.59 16.03
C PRO A 510 16.14 -3.36 16.42
N PRO A 511 15.97 -2.21 15.75
CA PRO A 511 16.63 -0.95 16.14
C PRO A 511 16.12 -0.41 17.48
N PRO A 512 16.97 0.28 18.26
CA PRO A 512 16.53 0.98 19.46
C PRO A 512 15.58 2.14 19.14
N GLU A 513 14.89 2.67 20.16
CA GLU A 513 13.88 3.73 20.00
C GLU A 513 14.38 4.95 19.22
N TYR A 514 15.65 5.32 19.41
CA TYR A 514 16.32 6.46 18.77
C TYR A 514 17.01 6.14 17.43
N ASN A 515 16.96 4.89 16.96
CA ASN A 515 17.70 4.34 15.82
C ASN A 515 19.24 4.48 15.95
N PHE A 516 19.77 5.66 15.67
CA PHE A 516 21.21 5.93 15.61
C PHE A 516 21.65 6.74 16.83
N LYS A 517 22.61 6.18 17.60
CA LYS A 517 23.26 6.88 18.72
C LYS A 517 23.91 8.18 18.24
N GLN A 518 24.66 8.10 17.14
CA GLN A 518 25.24 9.23 16.42
C GLN A 518 24.82 9.14 14.96
N THR A 519 24.49 10.27 14.34
CA THR A 519 24.14 10.27 12.91
C THR A 519 25.31 9.77 12.05
N PRO A 520 25.08 8.87 11.07
CA PRO A 520 26.16 8.33 10.25
C PRO A 520 26.62 9.34 9.18
N LEU A 521 27.93 9.45 8.95
CA LEU A 521 28.48 10.27 7.88
C LEU A 521 28.50 9.50 6.54
N VAL A 522 27.71 9.94 5.57
CA VAL A 522 27.53 9.24 4.29
C VAL A 522 28.44 9.80 3.21
N ARG A 523 29.29 8.94 2.63
CA ARG A 523 30.24 9.30 1.56
C ARG A 523 29.94 8.66 0.20
N GLY A 524 28.90 7.84 0.09
CA GLY A 524 28.51 7.17 -1.16
C GLY A 524 27.21 6.38 -1.03
N ILE A 525 26.73 5.81 -2.13
CA ILE A 525 25.46 5.10 -2.20
C ILE A 525 25.40 3.83 -1.31
N ASP A 526 26.35 2.91 -1.50
CA ASP A 526 26.47 1.70 -0.68
C ASP A 526 27.33 2.01 0.56
N ALA A 527 26.83 2.91 1.42
CA ALA A 527 27.61 3.48 2.52
C ALA A 527 28.18 2.40 3.45
N TYR A 528 27.33 1.47 3.91
CA TYR A 528 27.76 0.41 4.82
C TYR A 528 28.65 -0.62 4.12
N TRP A 529 28.35 -0.98 2.86
CA TRP A 529 29.21 -1.89 2.09
C TRP A 529 30.66 -1.37 1.99
N LYS A 530 30.83 -0.07 1.75
CA LYS A 530 32.17 0.53 1.64
C LYS A 530 32.94 0.47 2.95
N GLU A 531 32.30 0.76 4.08
CA GLU A 531 32.93 0.66 5.40
C GLU A 531 33.32 -0.80 5.71
N LYS A 532 32.45 -1.78 5.40
CA LYS A 532 32.78 -3.22 5.52
C LYS A 532 34.00 -3.61 4.69
N MET A 533 34.08 -3.16 3.44
CA MET A 533 35.23 -3.44 2.56
C MET A 533 36.52 -2.74 3.02
N ALA A 534 36.41 -1.66 3.81
CA ALA A 534 37.54 -1.01 4.47
C ALA A 534 37.95 -1.69 5.79
N GLY A 535 37.21 -2.73 6.23
CA GLY A 535 37.47 -3.44 7.48
C GLY A 535 36.81 -2.82 8.71
N HIS A 536 35.92 -1.86 8.54
CA HIS A 536 35.17 -1.25 9.64
C HIS A 536 33.86 -2.00 9.88
N SER A 537 33.49 -2.18 11.16
CA SER A 537 32.22 -2.79 11.58
C SER A 537 31.09 -1.78 11.77
N GLU A 538 31.42 -0.49 11.83
CA GLU A 538 30.47 0.60 12.12
C GLU A 538 30.63 1.74 11.11
N MET A 539 29.61 2.59 11.00
CA MET A 539 29.69 3.81 10.21
C MET A 539 30.52 4.88 10.94
N THR A 540 31.27 5.68 10.20
CA THR A 540 31.89 6.89 10.77
C THR A 540 30.78 7.83 11.28
N PRO A 541 30.81 8.28 12.55
CA PRO A 541 29.81 9.23 13.06
C PRO A 541 30.05 10.64 12.50
N ALA A 542 28.98 11.40 12.27
CA ALA A 542 29.02 12.79 11.82
C ALA A 542 29.08 13.81 12.97
N GLU A 543 28.71 13.38 14.18
CA GLU A 543 28.59 14.20 15.39
C GLU A 543 29.13 13.43 16.61
N PRO A 544 29.60 14.09 17.68
CA PRO A 544 29.93 13.42 18.94
C PRO A 544 28.68 12.86 19.62
N VAL A 545 28.86 11.95 20.59
CA VAL A 545 27.74 11.48 21.43
C VAL A 545 27.21 12.67 22.24
N GLY A 546 25.89 12.86 22.20
CA GLY A 546 25.20 13.92 22.94
C GLY A 546 23.74 13.54 23.21
N PRO A 547 22.99 14.41 23.91
CA PRO A 547 21.59 14.16 24.23
C PRO A 547 20.76 13.96 22.95
N ILE A 548 19.88 12.95 22.96
CA ILE A 548 19.01 12.63 21.82
C ILE A 548 17.60 13.10 22.11
N HIS A 549 17.13 14.08 21.35
CA HIS A 549 15.74 14.52 21.39
C HIS A 549 14.81 13.48 20.74
N MET A 550 13.72 13.14 21.44
CA MET A 550 12.69 12.19 21.02
C MET A 550 11.27 12.75 21.23
N PRO A 551 10.31 12.43 20.35
CA PRO A 551 8.93 12.85 20.51
C PRO A 551 8.22 12.08 21.64
N SER A 552 7.25 12.75 22.27
CA SER A 552 6.40 12.18 23.33
C SER A 552 5.23 11.38 22.75
N ALA A 553 4.82 10.33 23.47
CA ALA A 553 3.63 9.54 23.16
C ALA A 553 2.34 10.32 23.45
N THR A 554 1.31 10.15 22.60
CA THR A 554 0.03 10.86 22.75
C THR A 554 -1.16 10.09 22.17
N ILE A 555 -2.31 10.16 22.86
CA ILE A 555 -3.56 9.49 22.46
C ILE A 555 -4.39 10.30 21.46
N LEU A 556 -4.04 11.58 21.25
CA LEU A 556 -4.82 12.49 20.43
C LEU A 556 -5.03 12.00 18.98
N PRO A 557 -4.05 11.40 18.27
CA PRO A 557 -4.26 10.87 16.92
C PRO A 557 -5.38 9.83 16.87
N PHE A 558 -5.42 8.92 17.84
CA PHE A 558 -6.45 7.91 17.97
C PHE A 558 -7.84 8.54 18.18
N LEU A 559 -7.96 9.47 19.14
CA LEU A 559 -9.23 10.14 19.44
C LEU A 559 -9.73 11.00 18.27
N MET A 560 -8.83 11.67 17.55
CA MET A 560 -9.17 12.42 16.34
C MET A 560 -9.80 11.53 15.29
N SER A 561 -9.23 10.35 15.05
CA SER A 561 -9.74 9.38 14.09
C SER A 561 -11.06 8.74 14.53
N VAL A 562 -11.25 8.49 15.83
CA VAL A 562 -12.55 8.08 16.39
C VAL A 562 -13.62 9.16 16.15
N GLY A 563 -13.28 10.44 16.37
CA GLY A 563 -14.21 11.55 16.11
C GLY A 563 -14.64 11.62 14.63
N ILE A 564 -13.68 11.49 13.71
CA ILE A 564 -13.97 11.46 12.26
C ILE A 564 -14.81 10.24 11.88
N PHE A 565 -14.52 9.07 12.46
CA PHE A 565 -15.32 7.86 12.27
C PHE A 565 -16.78 8.04 12.69
N ILE A 566 -17.01 8.62 13.88
CA ILE A 566 -18.36 8.92 14.39
C ILE A 566 -19.05 9.93 13.48
N ALA A 567 -18.34 10.97 13.03
CA ALA A 567 -18.90 11.97 12.12
C ALA A 567 -19.30 11.36 10.77
N GLY A 568 -18.49 10.47 10.22
CA GLY A 568 -18.80 9.74 8.98
C GLY A 568 -20.04 8.87 9.09
N LEU A 569 -20.19 8.12 10.19
CA LEU A 569 -21.42 7.36 10.47
C LEU A 569 -22.63 8.28 10.63
N GLY A 570 -22.50 9.37 11.38
CA GLY A 570 -23.59 10.33 11.57
C GLY A 570 -24.10 10.92 10.26
N LEU A 571 -23.18 11.25 9.34
CA LEU A 571 -23.52 11.84 8.05
C LEU A 571 -24.29 10.85 7.16
N MET A 572 -23.86 9.59 7.14
CA MET A 572 -24.46 8.54 6.32
C MET A 572 -25.94 8.34 6.60
N PHE A 573 -26.31 8.25 7.88
CA PHE A 573 -27.66 7.92 8.31
C PHE A 573 -28.50 9.15 8.69
N THR A 574 -28.13 10.35 8.22
CA THR A 574 -28.86 11.59 8.57
C THR A 574 -30.31 11.56 8.05
N ASN A 575 -30.57 10.90 6.92
CA ASN A 575 -31.89 10.90 6.28
C ASN A 575 -32.72 9.64 6.61
N ASP A 576 -32.22 8.78 7.50
CA ASP A 576 -32.85 7.50 7.80
C ASP A 576 -33.98 7.63 8.82
N ASP A 577 -34.94 6.71 8.74
CA ASP A 577 -35.96 6.53 9.78
C ASP A 577 -35.64 5.27 10.60
N PHE A 578 -35.24 5.50 11.84
CA PHE A 578 -34.87 4.45 12.80
C PHE A 578 -36.07 3.87 13.55
N GLY A 579 -37.30 4.36 13.31
CA GLY A 579 -38.49 3.94 14.07
C GLY A 579 -38.40 4.25 15.58
N ASN A 580 -37.41 5.05 15.99
CA ASN A 580 -37.11 5.42 17.37
C ASN A 580 -36.87 6.93 17.42
N ALA A 581 -37.72 7.64 18.16
CA ALA A 581 -37.68 9.10 18.24
C ALA A 581 -36.33 9.64 18.72
N PHE A 582 -35.64 8.93 19.63
CA PHE A 582 -34.31 9.33 20.10
C PHE A 582 -33.27 9.16 18.99
N MET A 583 -33.27 8.05 18.27
CA MET A 583 -32.33 7.83 17.15
C MET A 583 -32.57 8.82 16.01
N ASN A 584 -33.83 9.03 15.60
CA ASN A 584 -34.19 10.05 14.61
C ASN A 584 -33.77 11.45 15.08
N PHE A 585 -33.92 11.77 16.36
CA PHE A 585 -33.44 13.03 16.91
C PHE A 585 -31.91 13.16 16.80
N MET A 586 -31.17 12.10 17.15
CA MET A 586 -29.70 12.09 17.15
C MET A 586 -29.10 12.20 15.74
N PHE A 587 -29.63 11.46 14.76
CA PHE A 587 -29.07 11.41 13.42
C PHE A 587 -29.61 12.53 12.52
N ASN A 588 -30.93 12.74 12.47
CA ASN A 588 -31.55 13.64 11.51
C ASN A 588 -31.35 15.13 11.86
N ASN A 589 -30.95 15.43 13.12
CA ASN A 589 -30.50 16.77 13.52
C ASN A 589 -28.98 16.93 13.54
N TYR A 590 -28.22 16.03 12.89
CA TYR A 590 -26.76 16.07 12.80
C TYR A 590 -26.02 16.02 14.15
N ILE A 591 -26.66 15.60 15.24
CA ILE A 591 -26.06 15.61 16.58
C ILE A 591 -24.87 14.65 16.63
N VAL A 592 -24.99 13.46 16.02
CA VAL A 592 -23.88 12.50 15.91
C VAL A 592 -22.70 13.10 15.15
N VAL A 593 -22.96 13.82 14.06
CA VAL A 593 -21.94 14.51 13.27
C VAL A 593 -21.22 15.58 14.11
N ILE A 594 -21.98 16.42 14.80
CA ILE A 594 -21.46 17.48 15.67
C ILE A 594 -20.61 16.91 16.80
N ILE A 595 -21.03 15.81 17.42
CA ILE A 595 -20.25 15.13 18.47
C ILE A 595 -18.93 14.61 17.90
N GLY A 596 -18.97 13.89 16.77
CA GLY A 596 -17.77 13.36 16.13
C GLY A 596 -16.77 14.44 15.77
N LEU A 597 -17.23 15.51 15.09
CA LEU A 597 -16.41 16.67 14.77
C LEU A 597 -15.91 17.41 16.01
N GLY A 598 -16.75 17.53 17.05
CA GLY A 598 -16.39 18.13 18.32
C GLY A 598 -15.23 17.40 19.02
N ILE A 599 -15.20 16.07 18.96
CA ILE A 599 -14.07 15.26 19.46
C ILE A 599 -12.80 15.58 18.67
N THR A 600 -12.88 15.56 17.34
CA THR A 600 -11.71 15.80 16.48
C THR A 600 -11.16 17.21 16.64
N PHE A 601 -12.01 18.24 16.54
CA PHE A 601 -11.58 19.63 16.70
C PHE A 601 -11.18 19.95 18.14
N GLY A 602 -11.84 19.35 19.14
CA GLY A 602 -11.41 19.44 20.53
C GLY A 602 -9.99 18.92 20.72
N CYS A 603 -9.66 17.77 20.15
CA CYS A 603 -8.29 17.23 20.17
C CYS A 603 -7.29 18.14 19.44
N MET A 604 -7.67 18.73 18.30
CA MET A 604 -6.83 19.72 17.60
C MET A 604 -6.58 20.97 18.45
N ILE A 605 -7.61 21.48 19.12
CA ILE A 605 -7.50 22.62 20.03
C ILE A 605 -6.57 22.27 21.19
N VAL A 606 -6.78 21.15 21.88
CA VAL A 606 -5.93 20.69 22.99
C VAL A 606 -4.47 20.58 22.56
N ARG A 607 -4.22 19.99 21.37
CA ARG A 607 -2.87 19.91 20.79
C ARG A 607 -2.27 21.29 20.52
N SER A 608 -3.05 22.25 20.03
CA SER A 608 -2.56 23.59 19.71
C SER A 608 -2.31 24.47 20.93
N LEU A 609 -2.98 24.19 22.05
CA LEU A 609 -2.83 24.93 23.30
C LEU A 609 -1.69 24.41 24.18
N TYR A 610 -1.18 23.21 23.91
CA TYR A 610 -0.11 22.57 24.68
C TYR A 610 1.09 22.26 23.78
N ASP A 611 2.19 23.01 23.98
CA ASP A 611 3.46 22.76 23.31
C ASP A 611 4.22 21.62 24.00
N ASP A 612 4.13 20.42 23.41
CA ASP A 612 4.94 19.28 23.81
C ASP A 612 6.32 19.35 23.14
N HIS A 613 7.33 19.76 23.90
CA HIS A 613 8.70 19.84 23.43
C HIS A 613 9.41 18.48 23.34
N GLY A 614 8.73 17.35 23.54
CA GLY A 614 9.36 16.03 23.57
C GLY A 614 10.22 15.81 24.81
N TRP A 615 11.17 14.89 24.71
CA TRP A 615 12.07 14.52 25.80
C TRP A 615 13.47 14.21 25.28
N HIS A 616 14.45 14.05 26.18
CA HIS A 616 15.83 13.75 25.82
C HIS A 616 16.31 12.45 26.46
N ILE A 617 17.04 11.65 25.68
CA ILE A 617 17.86 10.55 26.19
C ILE A 617 19.26 11.10 26.43
N GLU A 618 19.67 11.15 27.70
CA GLU A 618 20.98 11.68 28.07
C GLU A 618 22.12 10.69 27.75
N PRO A 619 23.36 11.17 27.50
CA PRO A 619 24.50 10.32 27.15
C PRO A 619 24.76 9.16 28.12
N GLU A 620 24.56 9.37 29.42
CA GLU A 620 24.77 8.33 30.44
C GLU A 620 23.81 7.15 30.24
N GLU A 621 22.56 7.42 29.82
CA GLU A 621 21.59 6.37 29.52
C GLU A 621 21.95 5.56 28.26
N LEU A 622 22.75 6.15 27.36
CA LEU A 622 23.25 5.48 26.15
C LEU A 622 24.45 4.57 26.40
N GLU A 623 25.04 4.61 27.60
CA GLU A 623 26.15 3.74 28.03
C GLU A 623 25.65 2.59 28.93
N ASP A 624 24.73 2.87 29.86
CA ASP A 624 24.17 1.86 30.78
C ASP A 624 23.18 0.89 30.10
N LYS A 625 22.52 1.33 29.03
CA LYS A 625 21.57 0.51 28.26
C LYS A 625 22.27 -0.02 27.01
N GLY A 626 23.15 -1.01 27.20
CA GLY A 626 23.54 -1.89 26.09
C GLY A 626 22.28 -2.25 25.31
N ALA A 627 22.22 -1.82 24.04
CA ALA A 627 21.01 -1.62 23.24
C ALA A 627 19.84 -2.55 23.61
N LYS A 628 18.94 -2.08 24.49
CA LYS A 628 17.67 -2.78 24.73
C LYS A 628 16.75 -2.43 23.57
N ALA A 629 16.54 -3.40 22.69
CA ALA A 629 15.61 -3.35 21.56
C ALA A 629 14.14 -3.32 22.02
#